data_AF-A0A415I3J9-F1
#
_entry.id   AF-A0A415I3J9-F1
#
_cell.length_a   1.000
_cell.length_b   1.000
_cell.length_c   1.000
_cell.angle_alpha   90.00
_cell.angle_beta   90.00
_cell.angle_gamma   90.00
#
_symmetry.space_group_name_H-M   'P 1'
#
loop_
_entity.id
_entity.type
_entity.pdbx_description
1 polymer ?
#
loop_
_entity_poly.entity_id
_entity_poly.type
_entity_poly.pdbx_seq_one_letter_code
_entity_poly.pdbx_strand_id
1 'polypeptide(L)'
;MNDINAKIKYDWKYSWEGVSEKSPTVNLLLKAIIEHDIAQADYLYTQGAELEKCDRTTLQRILFEVMDDYKIVKWLIDHGMSNKKVDYEKITNGECVSTSGYVWGLPARAYYMGAYDVFNLLCSNGFSNFNWYEENWNSEDADKYIIHKGDEKGLKILLENGYADWPTWKNNHDYEMYVLNRPQVRRKTNGLDAFRFKDYIPKPELEDVPLLFGRKEVQRRNERRIEDYDDRTRAYSEFENWFGVNQFRKYVKELSDQNKILGQAMMEISSKW
;
A
#
# COMPACT_ATOMS: atom_id res chain seq x y z
N MET A 1 40.23 0.60 7.15
CA MET A 1 38.94 0.80 6.45
C MET A 1 38.18 1.86 7.20
N ASN A 2 37.66 2.88 6.50
CA ASN A 2 36.69 3.79 7.10
C ASN A 2 35.42 3.00 7.41
N ASP A 3 34.81 3.24 8.56
CA ASP A 3 33.52 2.64 8.93
C ASP A 3 32.46 3.02 7.87
N ILE A 4 31.90 2.02 7.17
CA ILE A 4 30.89 2.21 6.11
C ILE A 4 29.61 2.86 6.64
N ASN A 5 29.37 2.74 7.96
CA ASN A 5 28.26 3.35 8.68
C ASN A 5 28.67 4.61 9.45
N ALA A 6 29.84 5.18 9.15
CA ALA A 6 30.29 6.42 9.75
C ALA A 6 29.25 7.53 9.58
N LYS A 7 28.90 8.16 10.70
CA LYS A 7 27.96 9.28 10.74
C LYS A 7 28.62 10.53 10.16
N ILE A 8 28.00 11.09 9.13
CA ILE A 8 28.36 12.38 8.55
C ILE A 8 27.31 13.42 8.90
N LYS A 9 27.75 14.67 9.00
CA LYS A 9 26.83 15.81 9.07
C LYS A 9 26.20 16.00 7.70
N TYR A 10 24.89 16.24 7.67
CA TYR A 10 24.16 16.53 6.45
C TYR A 10 23.43 17.86 6.59
N ASP A 11 23.61 18.72 5.59
CA ASP A 11 22.98 20.03 5.54
C ASP A 11 21.67 19.91 4.77
N TRP A 12 20.55 19.94 5.50
CA TRP A 12 19.22 19.77 4.93
C TRP A 12 18.83 20.96 4.07
N LYS A 13 18.11 20.68 2.97
CA LYS A 13 17.58 21.71 2.07
C LYS A 13 16.58 22.63 2.77
N TYR A 14 15.85 22.10 3.76
CA TYR A 14 14.82 22.80 4.49
C TYR A 14 15.10 22.77 6.00
N SER A 15 14.73 23.83 6.69
CA SER A 15 14.64 23.85 8.15
C SER A 15 13.43 23.06 8.63
N TRP A 16 13.56 22.39 9.77
CA TRP A 16 12.52 21.58 10.37
C TRP A 16 12.05 22.20 11.68
N GLU A 17 10.86 22.82 11.66
CA GLU A 17 10.28 23.46 12.85
C GLU A 17 9.74 22.42 13.84
N GLY A 18 9.80 22.73 15.14
CA GLY A 18 9.18 21.92 16.19
C GLY A 18 9.84 20.56 16.45
N VAL A 19 10.99 20.27 15.83
CA VAL A 19 11.69 18.99 15.95
C VAL A 19 13.16 19.25 16.28
N SER A 20 13.67 18.64 17.37
CA SER A 20 15.05 18.69 17.90
C SER A 20 16.10 19.39 17.02
N GLU A 21 16.72 20.44 17.57
CA GLU A 21 17.83 21.21 16.95
C GLU A 21 19.12 20.42 16.73
N LYS A 22 19.24 19.18 17.24
CA LYS A 22 20.43 18.37 16.97
C LYS A 22 20.58 18.18 15.46
N SER A 23 21.74 18.56 14.93
CA SER A 23 22.09 18.34 13.53
C SER A 23 21.93 16.84 13.23
N PRO A 24 20.93 16.45 12.43
CA PRO A 24 20.71 15.06 12.08
C PRO A 24 21.97 14.49 11.40
N THR A 25 22.35 13.29 11.81
CA THR A 25 23.51 12.59 11.26
C THR A 25 23.03 11.44 10.40
N VAL A 26 23.55 11.37 9.18
CA VAL A 26 23.26 10.29 8.22
C VAL A 26 24.53 9.48 7.96
N ASN A 27 24.42 8.28 7.39
CA ASN A 27 25.57 7.60 6.78
C ASN A 27 25.60 7.89 5.26
N LEU A 28 26.62 7.38 4.57
CA LEU A 28 26.75 7.58 3.12
C LEU A 28 25.58 6.99 2.33
N LEU A 29 24.97 5.89 2.81
CA LEU A 29 23.82 5.27 2.16
C LEU A 29 22.61 6.21 2.17
N LEU A 30 22.29 6.75 3.34
CA LEU A 30 21.19 7.69 3.52
C LEU A 30 21.43 8.99 2.73
N LYS A 31 22.67 9.47 2.63
CA LYS A 31 23.02 10.58 1.73
C LYS A 31 22.71 10.24 0.26
N ALA A 32 23.13 9.07 -0.22
CA ALA A 32 22.86 8.64 -1.59
C ALA A 32 21.35 8.55 -1.88
N ILE A 33 20.56 8.10 -0.90
CA ILE A 33 19.09 8.08 -0.99
C ILE A 33 18.51 9.49 -1.13
N ILE A 34 18.93 10.44 -0.29
CA ILE A 34 18.48 11.84 -0.37
C ILE A 34 18.90 12.49 -1.69
N GLU A 35 20.06 12.12 -2.22
CA GLU A 35 20.58 12.62 -3.51
C GLU A 35 20.04 11.87 -4.73
N HIS A 36 19.13 10.91 -4.54
CA HIS A 36 18.53 10.10 -5.59
C HIS A 36 19.53 9.24 -6.39
N ASP A 37 20.69 8.91 -5.81
CA ASP A 37 21.74 8.08 -6.44
C ASP A 37 21.59 6.60 -6.07
N ILE A 38 20.78 5.89 -6.88
CA ILE A 38 20.52 4.45 -6.68
C ILE A 38 21.77 3.60 -6.88
N ALA A 39 22.65 3.96 -7.82
CA ALA A 39 23.85 3.17 -8.07
C ALA A 39 24.78 3.21 -6.85
N GLN A 40 24.94 4.39 -6.26
CA GLN A 40 25.71 4.55 -5.04
C GLN A 40 25.00 3.91 -3.83
N ALA A 41 23.68 4.04 -3.71
CA ALA A 41 22.91 3.41 -2.64
C ALA A 41 23.05 1.88 -2.68
N ASP A 42 22.91 1.28 -3.87
CA ASP A 42 23.05 -0.16 -4.08
C ASP A 42 24.47 -0.63 -3.74
N TYR A 43 25.49 0.07 -4.24
CA TYR A 43 26.88 -0.21 -3.89
C TYR A 43 27.09 -0.16 -2.37
N LEU A 44 26.67 0.90 -1.69
CA LEU A 44 26.87 1.04 -0.24
C LEU A 44 26.13 -0.03 0.56
N TYR A 45 24.90 -0.37 0.15
CA TYR A 45 24.13 -1.45 0.78
C TYR A 45 24.85 -2.80 0.64
N THR A 46 25.38 -3.13 -0.54
CA THR A 46 26.16 -4.37 -0.73
C THR A 46 27.46 -4.41 0.09
N GLN A 47 28.01 -3.24 0.45
CA GLN A 47 29.15 -3.12 1.37
C GLN A 47 28.77 -3.18 2.86
N GLY A 48 27.48 -3.36 3.18
CA GLY A 48 26.99 -3.47 4.56
C GLY A 48 26.58 -2.14 5.20
N ALA A 49 26.30 -1.11 4.41
CA ALA A 49 25.66 0.10 4.93
C ALA A 49 24.21 -0.19 5.33
N GLU A 50 23.77 0.31 6.49
CA GLU A 50 22.46 0.02 7.05
C GLU A 50 21.57 1.27 7.12
N LEU A 51 20.27 1.13 6.83
CA LEU A 51 19.28 2.22 6.97
C LEU A 51 19.08 2.64 8.43
N GLU A 52 19.27 1.70 9.37
CA GLU A 52 18.94 1.84 10.80
C GLU A 52 20.04 2.53 11.62
N LYS A 53 21.18 2.88 11.01
CA LYS A 53 22.28 3.61 11.67
C LYS A 53 22.04 5.13 11.77
N CYS A 54 20.78 5.56 11.72
CA CYS A 54 20.34 6.92 12.00
C CYS A 54 19.20 6.93 13.04
N ASP A 55 18.90 8.09 13.61
CA ASP A 55 17.73 8.22 14.47
C ASP A 55 16.43 8.19 13.64
N ARG A 56 15.35 7.72 14.26
CA ARG A 56 14.02 7.60 13.62
C ARG A 56 13.56 8.90 12.97
N THR A 57 13.78 10.04 13.62
CA THR A 57 13.35 11.34 13.12
C THR A 57 14.10 11.69 11.83
N THR A 58 15.42 11.50 11.80
CA THR A 58 16.22 11.65 10.58
C THR A 58 15.67 10.80 9.45
N LEU A 59 15.40 9.52 9.70
CA LEU A 59 14.84 8.63 8.67
C LEU A 59 13.46 9.09 8.17
N GLN A 60 12.58 9.52 9.07
CA GLN A 60 11.27 10.06 8.71
C GLN A 60 11.36 11.33 7.85
N ARG A 61 12.39 12.17 8.08
CA ARG A 61 12.68 13.34 7.24
C ARG A 61 13.15 12.95 5.85
N ILE A 62 14.06 11.96 5.75
CA ILE A 62 14.52 11.43 4.45
C ILE A 62 13.33 10.92 3.65
N LEU A 63 12.47 10.11 4.28
CA LEU A 63 11.29 9.57 3.63
C LEU A 63 10.38 10.67 3.07
N PHE A 64 10.18 11.76 3.82
CA PHE A 64 9.36 12.89 3.34
C PHE A 64 9.88 13.52 2.05
N GLU A 65 11.21 13.58 1.89
CA GLU A 65 11.87 14.18 0.73
C GLU A 65 11.82 13.30 -0.51
N VAL A 66 11.83 11.97 -0.35
CA VAL A 66 11.95 11.02 -1.48
C VAL A 66 10.63 10.34 -1.88
N MET A 67 9.51 10.69 -1.23
CA MET A 67 8.20 10.05 -1.46
C MET A 67 7.56 10.34 -2.83
N ASP A 68 8.16 11.16 -3.67
CA ASP A 68 7.76 11.38 -5.06
C ASP A 68 8.65 10.63 -6.08
N ASP A 69 9.73 9.99 -5.64
CA ASP A 69 10.63 9.21 -6.50
C ASP A 69 10.32 7.71 -6.44
N TYR A 70 9.66 7.22 -7.49
CA TYR A 70 9.33 5.80 -7.65
C TYR A 70 10.53 4.87 -7.50
N LYS A 71 11.68 5.22 -8.09
CA LYS A 71 12.82 4.30 -8.12
C LYS A 71 13.46 4.18 -6.74
N ILE A 72 13.56 5.29 -6.02
CA ILE A 72 14.07 5.30 -4.64
C ILE A 72 13.12 4.56 -3.72
N VAL A 73 11.81 4.84 -3.79
CA VAL A 73 10.83 4.15 -2.94
C VAL A 73 10.79 2.65 -3.23
N LYS A 74 10.87 2.25 -4.51
CA LYS A 74 11.00 0.85 -4.89
C LYS A 74 12.27 0.23 -4.32
N TRP A 75 13.41 0.88 -4.44
CA TRP A 75 14.67 0.40 -3.88
C TRP A 75 14.57 0.20 -2.36
N LEU A 76 13.97 1.16 -1.63
CA LEU A 76 13.76 1.04 -0.19
C LEU A 76 12.89 -0.18 0.18
N ILE A 77 11.80 -0.41 -0.56
CA ILE A 77 10.92 -1.58 -0.36
C ILE A 77 11.66 -2.89 -0.63
N ASP A 78 12.37 -2.97 -1.76
CA ASP A 78 13.12 -4.17 -2.16
C ASP A 78 14.22 -4.51 -1.13
N HIS A 79 14.75 -3.50 -0.44
CA HIS A 79 15.81 -3.64 0.58
C HIS A 79 15.28 -3.64 2.03
N GLY A 80 13.99 -3.91 2.23
CA GLY A 80 13.44 -4.29 3.53
C GLY A 80 12.56 -3.25 4.22
N MET A 81 12.31 -2.09 3.61
CA MET A 81 11.29 -1.15 4.11
C MET A 81 9.90 -1.80 4.03
N SER A 82 9.22 -1.90 5.17
CA SER A 82 7.89 -2.53 5.24
C SER A 82 7.00 -1.88 6.28
N ASN A 83 5.69 -2.04 6.13
CA ASN A 83 4.68 -1.58 7.09
C ASN A 83 4.49 -2.55 8.29
N LYS A 84 5.35 -3.56 8.47
CA LYS A 84 5.18 -4.56 9.54
C LYS A 84 5.74 -4.02 10.86
N LYS A 85 4.84 -3.84 11.84
CA LYS A 85 5.19 -3.78 13.26
C LYS A 85 5.70 -5.16 13.70
N VAL A 86 7.00 -5.39 13.53
CA VAL A 86 7.69 -6.50 14.20
C VAL A 86 8.45 -5.85 15.35
N ASP A 87 8.36 -6.46 16.53
CA ASP A 87 8.86 -5.97 17.82
C ASP A 87 10.02 -4.96 17.74
N TYR A 88 9.75 -3.81 18.36
CA TYR A 88 10.64 -2.73 18.79
C TYR A 88 11.59 -2.03 17.81
N GLU A 89 11.95 -2.58 16.66
CA GLU A 89 12.85 -1.88 15.71
C GLU A 89 12.57 -2.31 14.27
N LYS A 90 11.72 -1.56 13.54
CA LYS A 90 11.77 -1.49 12.06
C LYS A 90 11.43 -0.09 11.55
N ILE A 91 12.46 0.55 10.99
CA ILE A 91 12.55 1.67 10.03
C ILE A 91 11.55 2.83 10.26
N THR A 92 10.24 2.68 10.01
CA THR A 92 9.20 3.65 10.42
C THR A 92 7.84 2.94 10.54
N ASN A 93 6.88 3.52 11.28
CA ASN A 93 5.47 3.06 11.27
C ASN A 93 4.75 3.40 9.94
N GLY A 94 5.45 3.30 8.80
CA GLY A 94 4.94 3.76 7.52
C GLY A 94 4.63 5.25 7.51
N GLU A 95 5.46 6.05 8.16
CA GLU A 95 5.27 7.49 8.33
C GLU A 95 6.56 8.28 8.04
N CYS A 96 6.38 9.54 7.68
CA CYS A 96 7.40 10.56 7.50
C CYS A 96 7.03 11.81 8.31
N VAL A 97 7.95 12.75 8.46
CA VAL A 97 7.67 14.04 9.13
C VAL A 97 7.79 15.12 8.05
N SER A 98 6.98 16.18 8.12
CA SER A 98 7.08 17.36 7.24
C SER A 98 7.95 18.47 7.84
N THR A 99 8.38 19.44 7.04
CA THR A 99 9.23 20.56 7.48
C THR A 99 8.64 21.39 8.64
N SER A 100 7.32 21.33 8.84
CA SER A 100 6.63 21.97 9.96
C SER A 100 6.44 21.05 11.18
N GLY A 101 7.04 19.85 11.17
CA GLY A 101 6.98 18.88 12.26
C GLY A 101 5.78 17.93 12.23
N TYR A 102 4.87 18.05 11.26
CA TYR A 102 3.69 17.18 11.16
C TYR A 102 4.05 15.76 10.70
N VAL A 103 3.42 14.75 11.29
CA VAL A 103 3.62 13.33 10.93
C VAL A 103 2.65 12.89 9.84
N TRP A 104 3.16 12.36 8.74
CA TRP A 104 2.35 11.98 7.58
C TRP A 104 2.56 10.51 7.30
N GLY A 105 1.49 9.79 6.97
CA GLY A 105 1.61 8.47 6.40
C GLY A 105 2.26 8.51 5.03
N LEU A 106 3.11 7.52 4.69
CA LEU A 106 3.81 7.49 3.40
C LEU A 106 2.83 7.46 2.21
N PRO A 107 1.75 6.63 2.20
CA PRO A 107 0.71 6.72 1.18
C PRO A 107 0.07 8.11 1.07
N ALA A 108 -0.22 8.75 2.20
CA ALA A 108 -0.82 10.09 2.23
C ALA A 108 0.11 11.13 1.59
N ARG A 109 1.41 11.07 1.91
CA ARG A 109 2.44 11.96 1.35
C ARG A 109 2.60 11.75 -0.16
N ALA A 110 2.68 10.51 -0.63
CA ALA A 110 2.78 10.20 -2.05
C ALA A 110 1.56 10.72 -2.83
N TYR A 111 0.36 10.53 -2.28
CA TYR A 111 -0.88 11.07 -2.87
C TYR A 111 -0.87 12.60 -2.92
N TYR A 112 -0.51 13.27 -1.82
CA TYR A 112 -0.44 14.73 -1.76
C TYR A 112 0.52 15.33 -2.81
N MET A 113 1.64 14.64 -3.10
CA MET A 113 2.59 15.04 -4.14
C MET A 113 2.09 14.76 -5.57
N GLY A 114 0.95 14.09 -5.74
CA GLY A 114 0.47 13.60 -7.03
C GLY A 114 1.28 12.42 -7.59
N ALA A 115 2.12 11.78 -6.76
CA ALA A 115 2.96 10.64 -7.13
C ALA A 115 2.16 9.33 -7.11
N TYR A 116 1.18 9.19 -8.03
CA TYR A 116 0.25 8.06 -8.07
C TYR A 116 0.93 6.69 -8.27
N ASP A 117 2.07 6.66 -8.95
CA ASP A 117 2.88 5.46 -9.11
C ASP A 117 3.53 5.01 -7.79
N VAL A 118 4.08 5.95 -7.02
CA VAL A 118 4.57 5.71 -5.66
C VAL A 118 3.42 5.31 -4.73
N PHE A 119 2.30 6.02 -4.81
CA PHE A 119 1.09 5.71 -4.04
C PHE A 119 0.63 4.28 -4.27
N ASN A 120 0.51 3.86 -5.54
CA ASN A 120 0.15 2.49 -5.90
C ASN A 120 1.19 1.48 -5.40
N LEU A 121 2.48 1.79 -5.52
CA LEU A 121 3.57 0.95 -5.05
C LEU A 121 3.48 0.71 -3.53
N LEU A 122 3.26 1.75 -2.75
CA LEU A 122 3.08 1.67 -1.30
C LEU A 122 1.84 0.85 -0.96
N CYS A 123 0.70 1.15 -1.59
CA CYS A 123 -0.53 0.39 -1.39
C CYS A 123 -0.34 -1.10 -1.72
N SER A 124 0.38 -1.46 -2.80
CA SER A 124 0.67 -2.88 -3.15
C SER A 124 1.42 -3.61 -2.07
N ASN A 125 2.31 -2.89 -1.40
CA ASN A 125 3.19 -3.45 -0.39
C ASN A 125 2.58 -3.38 1.02
N GLY A 126 1.29 -3.04 1.12
CA GLY A 126 0.53 -3.12 2.36
C GLY A 126 0.64 -1.89 3.27
N PHE A 127 1.23 -0.79 2.79
CA PHE A 127 1.26 0.48 3.52
C PHE A 127 -0.15 1.08 3.58
N SER A 128 -0.58 1.47 4.78
CA SER A 128 -1.98 1.85 5.05
C SER A 128 -2.13 3.00 6.04
N ASN A 129 -1.06 3.73 6.30
CA ASN A 129 -1.15 4.97 7.05
C ASN A 129 -1.54 6.06 6.05
N PHE A 130 -2.82 6.41 5.99
CA PHE A 130 -3.34 7.46 5.10
C PHE A 130 -3.47 8.81 5.80
N ASN A 131 -3.04 8.91 7.06
CA ASN A 131 -3.16 10.13 7.84
C ASN A 131 -2.25 11.22 7.25
N TRP A 132 -2.78 12.42 7.07
CA TRP A 132 -2.02 13.64 6.80
C TRP A 132 -2.51 14.78 7.69
N TYR A 133 -1.80 15.91 7.67
CA TYR A 133 -2.21 17.12 8.39
C TYR A 133 -2.54 18.24 7.41
N GLU A 134 -3.68 18.88 7.62
CA GLU A 134 -4.07 20.12 6.95
C GLU A 134 -3.75 21.36 7.81
N GLU A 135 -4.10 22.54 7.30
CA GLU A 135 -4.00 23.80 8.05
C GLU A 135 -4.73 23.69 9.42
N ASN A 136 -4.14 24.31 10.44
CA ASN A 136 -4.64 24.33 11.83
C ASN A 136 -4.56 23.00 12.59
N TRP A 137 -3.62 22.11 12.26
CA TRP A 137 -3.38 20.85 12.98
C TRP A 137 -4.50 19.81 12.87
N ASN A 138 -5.45 20.00 11.95
CA ASN A 138 -6.47 18.99 11.70
C ASN A 138 -5.86 17.80 10.95
N SER A 139 -6.03 16.60 11.49
CA SER A 139 -5.67 15.37 10.79
C SER A 139 -6.83 14.94 9.90
N GLU A 140 -6.54 14.68 8.63
CA GLU A 140 -7.46 14.03 7.69
C GLU A 140 -6.84 12.72 7.18
N ASP A 141 -7.68 11.85 6.62
CA ASP A 141 -7.22 10.62 5.99
C ASP A 141 -7.32 10.77 4.47
N ALA A 142 -6.19 10.64 3.79
CA ALA A 142 -6.07 10.82 2.34
C ALA A 142 -7.01 9.89 1.55
N ASP A 143 -7.28 8.67 2.05
CA ASP A 143 -8.23 7.75 1.43
C ASP A 143 -9.68 8.28 1.46
N LYS A 144 -10.12 8.85 2.58
CA LYS A 144 -11.42 9.52 2.69
C LYS A 144 -11.49 10.75 1.80
N TYR A 145 -10.41 11.52 1.72
CA TYR A 145 -10.33 12.68 0.86
C TYR A 145 -10.45 12.30 -0.63
N ILE A 146 -9.71 11.28 -1.07
CA ILE A 146 -9.79 10.70 -2.42
C ILE A 146 -11.24 10.32 -2.77
N ILE A 147 -11.90 9.60 -1.85
CA ILE A 147 -13.28 9.17 -2.02
C ILE A 147 -14.22 10.38 -2.12
N HIS A 148 -14.11 11.34 -1.21
CA HIS A 148 -14.98 12.51 -1.16
C HIS A 148 -14.84 13.41 -2.41
N LYS A 149 -13.61 13.56 -2.92
CA LYS A 149 -13.32 14.35 -4.12
C LYS A 149 -13.65 13.62 -5.41
N GLY A 150 -13.87 12.31 -5.37
CA GLY A 150 -14.08 11.49 -6.57
C GLY A 150 -12.84 11.42 -7.46
N ASP A 151 -11.63 11.44 -6.88
CA ASP A 151 -10.41 11.28 -7.67
C ASP A 151 -10.32 9.85 -8.22
N GLU A 152 -10.62 9.69 -9.50
CA GLU A 152 -10.65 8.41 -10.19
C GLU A 152 -9.32 7.64 -10.09
N LYS A 153 -8.17 8.34 -10.12
CA LYS A 153 -6.86 7.68 -10.06
C LYS A 153 -6.56 7.15 -8.66
N GLY A 154 -6.77 7.96 -7.63
CA GLY A 154 -6.63 7.54 -6.25
C GLY A 154 -7.62 6.42 -5.90
N LEU A 155 -8.88 6.55 -6.30
CA LEU A 155 -9.92 5.54 -6.10
C LEU A 155 -9.53 4.21 -6.72
N LYS A 156 -9.04 4.23 -7.96
CA LYS A 156 -8.53 3.03 -8.64
C LYS A 156 -7.48 2.32 -7.82
N ILE A 157 -6.50 3.07 -7.33
CA ILE A 157 -5.40 2.52 -6.55
C ILE A 157 -5.90 1.95 -5.23
N LEU A 158 -6.71 2.69 -4.47
CA LEU A 158 -7.26 2.20 -3.20
C LEU A 158 -8.02 0.89 -3.39
N LEU A 159 -8.86 0.83 -4.41
CA LEU A 159 -9.71 -0.31 -4.70
C LEU A 159 -8.94 -1.53 -5.23
N GLU A 160 -8.03 -1.34 -6.20
CA GLU A 160 -7.14 -2.41 -6.70
C GLU A 160 -6.22 -2.98 -5.60
N ASN A 161 -6.05 -2.27 -4.49
CA ASN A 161 -5.23 -2.69 -3.36
C ASN A 161 -6.03 -3.11 -2.12
N GLY A 162 -7.36 -3.14 -2.19
CA GLY A 162 -8.23 -3.58 -1.09
C GLY A 162 -8.26 -2.63 0.10
N TYR A 163 -8.25 -1.31 -0.12
CA TYR A 163 -8.37 -0.31 0.95
C TYR A 163 -9.79 0.29 1.09
N ALA A 164 -10.77 -0.20 0.34
CA ALA A 164 -12.14 0.29 0.42
C ALA A 164 -13.06 -0.70 1.14
N ASP A 165 -13.27 -0.48 2.44
CA ASP A 165 -14.35 -1.09 3.24
C ASP A 165 -15.52 -0.09 3.45
N TRP A 166 -15.49 1.08 2.82
CA TRP A 166 -16.47 2.14 3.03
C TRP A 166 -17.52 2.17 1.93
N PRO A 167 -18.81 2.43 2.26
CA PRO A 167 -19.80 2.61 1.23
C PRO A 167 -19.48 3.91 0.49
N THR A 168 -19.29 3.83 -0.82
CA THR A 168 -19.08 5.01 -1.68
C THR A 168 -20.41 5.75 -1.80
N TRP A 169 -20.76 6.56 -0.79
CA TRP A 169 -22.13 7.06 -0.58
C TRP A 169 -22.66 8.03 -1.66
N LYS A 170 -21.84 8.54 -2.57
CA LYS A 170 -22.32 9.36 -3.69
C LYS A 170 -21.40 9.18 -4.90
N ASN A 171 -21.95 8.57 -5.94
CA ASN A 171 -21.35 8.34 -7.27
C ASN A 171 -20.17 7.36 -7.28
N ASN A 172 -20.47 6.07 -7.47
CA ASN A 172 -19.80 5.16 -8.41
C ASN A 172 -20.14 3.68 -8.14
N HIS A 173 -21.42 3.34 -8.15
CA HIS A 173 -21.87 1.94 -8.15
C HIS A 173 -21.18 1.12 -9.27
N ASP A 174 -20.91 1.78 -10.41
CA ASP A 174 -20.19 1.18 -11.56
C ASP A 174 -18.73 0.85 -11.25
N TYR A 175 -18.09 1.57 -10.34
CA TYR A 175 -16.67 1.39 -10.03
C TYR A 175 -16.43 0.35 -8.93
N GLU A 176 -17.32 0.30 -7.94
CA GLU A 176 -17.39 -0.81 -6.98
C GLU A 176 -17.65 -2.13 -7.72
N MET A 177 -18.63 -2.16 -8.65
CA MET A 177 -18.85 -3.29 -9.56
C MET A 177 -17.65 -3.56 -10.47
N TYR A 178 -16.93 -2.53 -10.94
CA TYR A 178 -15.73 -2.70 -11.77
C TYR A 178 -14.64 -3.48 -11.03
N VAL A 179 -14.44 -3.20 -9.74
CA VAL A 179 -13.42 -3.80 -8.86
C VAL A 179 -13.85 -5.20 -8.40
N LEU A 180 -15.12 -5.37 -8.01
CA LEU A 180 -15.68 -6.68 -7.67
C LEU A 180 -15.60 -7.67 -8.85
N ASN A 181 -15.77 -7.18 -10.08
CA ASN A 181 -15.64 -7.99 -11.30
C ASN A 181 -14.18 -8.16 -11.77
N ARG A 182 -13.22 -7.41 -11.21
CA ARG A 182 -11.80 -7.40 -11.63
C ARG A 182 -10.85 -7.34 -10.43
N PRO A 183 -10.95 -8.28 -9.48
CA PRO A 183 -10.13 -8.23 -8.27
C PRO A 183 -8.63 -8.33 -8.61
N GLN A 184 -7.81 -7.48 -7.98
CA GLN A 184 -6.36 -7.66 -7.88
C GLN A 184 -5.99 -7.97 -6.43
N VAL A 185 -5.01 -8.83 -6.22
CA VAL A 185 -4.84 -9.61 -4.99
C VAL A 185 -3.44 -9.42 -4.46
N ARG A 186 -3.29 -8.36 -3.70
CA ARG A 186 -2.05 -8.04 -3.03
C ARG A 186 -2.15 -8.49 -1.57
N ARG A 187 -1.06 -8.84 -0.89
CA ARG A 187 -1.01 -9.54 0.42
C ARG A 187 -2.08 -9.17 1.50
N LYS A 188 -2.68 -7.97 1.50
CA LYS A 188 -3.80 -7.56 2.37
C LYS A 188 -5.21 -7.95 1.89
N THR A 189 -5.40 -8.20 0.59
CA THR A 189 -6.68 -8.59 -0.02
C THR A 189 -7.12 -10.02 0.33
N ASN A 190 -6.24 -10.87 0.86
CA ASN A 190 -6.64 -12.18 1.40
C ASN A 190 -7.64 -12.06 2.58
N GLY A 191 -7.75 -10.89 3.22
CA GLY A 191 -8.74 -10.64 4.28
C GLY A 191 -10.11 -10.18 3.78
N LEU A 192 -10.15 -9.51 2.62
CA LEU A 192 -11.32 -8.84 2.05
C LEU A 192 -11.86 -9.54 0.80
N ASP A 193 -11.27 -10.67 0.45
CA ASP A 193 -11.70 -11.44 -0.69
C ASP A 193 -13.07 -12.07 -0.42
N ALA A 194 -14.11 -11.54 -1.08
CA ALA A 194 -15.45 -12.10 -1.08
C ALA A 194 -15.50 -13.56 -1.58
N PHE A 195 -14.40 -14.08 -2.14
CA PHE A 195 -14.23 -15.45 -2.60
C PHE A 195 -13.34 -16.32 -1.70
N ARG A 196 -12.76 -15.78 -0.61
CA ARG A 196 -11.86 -16.50 0.31
C ARG A 196 -12.43 -17.82 0.83
N PHE A 197 -13.75 -17.86 1.00
CA PHE A 197 -14.49 -19.02 1.48
C PHE A 197 -15.65 -19.37 0.55
N LYS A 198 -15.48 -19.20 -0.76
CA LYS A 198 -16.43 -19.66 -1.79
C LYS A 198 -15.84 -20.83 -2.56
N ASP A 199 -16.69 -21.67 -3.12
CA ASP A 199 -16.29 -22.90 -3.84
C ASP A 199 -15.35 -22.68 -5.04
N TYR A 200 -15.24 -21.45 -5.54
CA TYR A 200 -14.32 -21.10 -6.62
C TYR A 200 -13.95 -19.62 -6.59
N ILE A 201 -12.76 -19.33 -7.11
CA ILE A 201 -12.28 -17.98 -7.41
C ILE A 201 -12.63 -17.70 -8.88
N PRO A 202 -13.44 -16.67 -9.19
CA PRO A 202 -13.78 -16.37 -10.58
C PRO A 202 -12.54 -15.90 -11.34
N LYS A 203 -12.46 -16.28 -12.62
CA LYS A 203 -11.44 -15.72 -13.51
C LYS A 203 -11.68 -14.22 -13.67
N PRO A 204 -10.64 -13.38 -13.62
CA PRO A 204 -10.79 -11.95 -13.77
C PRO A 204 -11.22 -11.61 -15.20
N GLU A 205 -12.10 -10.63 -15.35
CA GLU A 205 -12.35 -10.03 -16.65
C GLU A 205 -11.12 -9.20 -17.08
N LEU A 206 -10.68 -9.40 -18.32
CA LEU A 206 -9.57 -8.66 -18.89
C LEU A 206 -10.07 -7.38 -19.55
N GLU A 207 -9.27 -6.31 -19.45
CA GLU A 207 -9.53 -5.08 -20.19
C GLU A 207 -9.28 -5.32 -21.69
N ASP A 208 -10.15 -4.79 -22.54
CA ASP A 208 -9.89 -4.73 -23.97
C ASP A 208 -8.64 -3.91 -24.24
N VAL A 209 -7.66 -4.53 -24.91
CA VAL A 209 -6.38 -3.90 -25.20
C VAL A 209 -6.58 -2.91 -26.36
N PRO A 210 -6.42 -1.59 -26.14
CA PRO A 210 -6.59 -0.61 -27.20
C PRO A 210 -5.48 -0.75 -28.26
N LEU A 211 -5.83 -0.46 -29.51
CA LEU A 211 -4.91 -0.56 -30.66
C LEU A 211 -3.74 0.44 -30.62
N LEU A 212 -3.91 1.57 -29.92
CA LEU A 212 -2.99 2.72 -29.97
C LEU A 212 -2.47 3.12 -28.57
N PHE A 213 -2.95 4.23 -28.02
CA PHE A 213 -2.47 4.77 -26.75
C PHE A 213 -2.88 3.87 -25.58
N GLY A 214 -1.97 3.69 -24.62
CA GLY A 214 -2.22 2.86 -23.43
C GLY A 214 -2.10 1.35 -23.64
N ARG A 215 -1.81 0.86 -24.86
CA ARG A 215 -1.68 -0.58 -25.16
C ARG A 215 -0.79 -1.33 -24.18
N LYS A 216 0.46 -0.88 -24.02
CA LYS A 216 1.45 -1.52 -23.12
C LYS A 216 1.00 -1.48 -21.67
N GLU A 217 0.31 -0.42 -21.26
CA GLU A 217 -0.15 -0.26 -19.89
C GLU A 217 -1.32 -1.21 -19.59
N VAL A 218 -2.30 -1.29 -20.50
CA VAL A 218 -3.44 -2.21 -20.40
C VAL A 218 -2.97 -3.65 -20.46
N GLN A 219 -2.03 -4.00 -21.35
CA GLN A 219 -1.41 -5.32 -21.40
C GLN A 219 -0.75 -5.68 -20.06
N ARG A 220 0.07 -4.78 -19.51
CA ARG A 220 0.73 -5.00 -18.22
C ARG A 220 -0.26 -5.08 -17.05
N ARG A 221 -1.43 -4.43 -17.14
CA ARG A 221 -2.50 -4.60 -16.15
C ARG A 221 -3.17 -5.96 -16.26
N ASN A 222 -3.46 -6.42 -17.49
CA ASN A 222 -4.03 -7.75 -17.74
C ASN A 222 -3.08 -8.88 -17.35
N GLU A 223 -1.79 -8.78 -17.70
CA GLU A 223 -0.74 -9.72 -17.27
C GLU A 223 -0.73 -9.85 -15.75
N ARG A 224 -0.69 -8.71 -15.04
CA ARG A 224 -0.77 -8.70 -13.58
C ARG A 224 -2.05 -9.33 -13.05
N ARG A 225 -3.21 -9.13 -13.68
CA ARG A 225 -4.47 -9.79 -13.26
C ARG A 225 -4.41 -11.31 -13.40
N ILE A 226 -3.78 -11.80 -14.46
CA ILE A 226 -3.62 -13.25 -14.67
C ILE A 226 -2.65 -13.83 -13.65
N GLU A 227 -1.47 -13.23 -13.49
CA GLU A 227 -0.48 -13.63 -12.48
C GLU A 227 -1.10 -13.72 -11.09
N ASP A 228 -1.96 -12.75 -10.78
CA ASP A 228 -2.67 -12.63 -9.53
C ASP A 228 -3.78 -13.68 -9.32
N TYR A 229 -4.57 -13.95 -10.37
CA TYR A 229 -5.52 -15.06 -10.38
C TYR A 229 -4.84 -16.42 -10.19
N ASP A 230 -3.70 -16.63 -10.85
CA ASP A 230 -2.93 -17.86 -10.77
C ASP A 230 -2.35 -18.05 -9.36
N ASP A 231 -1.77 -16.99 -8.76
CA ASP A 231 -1.25 -17.04 -7.39
C ASP A 231 -2.37 -17.29 -6.38
N ARG A 232 -3.52 -16.64 -6.55
CA ARG A 232 -4.74 -16.90 -5.75
C ARG A 232 -5.18 -18.33 -5.80
N THR A 233 -5.36 -18.86 -7.00
CA THR A 233 -5.85 -20.23 -7.22
C THR A 233 -4.87 -21.23 -6.63
N ARG A 234 -3.57 -20.97 -6.76
CA ARG A 234 -2.50 -21.76 -6.14
C ARG A 234 -2.58 -21.72 -4.61
N ALA A 235 -2.58 -20.52 -4.01
CA ALA A 235 -2.60 -20.35 -2.56
C ALA A 235 -3.88 -20.92 -1.92
N TYR A 236 -5.02 -20.76 -2.58
CA TYR A 236 -6.29 -21.36 -2.18
C TYR A 236 -6.22 -22.89 -2.22
N SER A 237 -5.68 -23.46 -3.29
CA SER A 237 -5.50 -24.91 -3.43
C SER A 237 -4.54 -25.46 -2.37
N GLU A 238 -3.45 -24.75 -2.08
CA GLU A 238 -2.51 -25.10 -1.01
C GLU A 238 -3.19 -25.09 0.36
N PHE A 239 -4.02 -24.07 0.64
CA PHE A 239 -4.78 -23.98 1.88
C PHE A 239 -5.85 -25.06 2.00
N GLU A 240 -6.65 -25.30 0.96
CA GLU A 240 -7.68 -26.35 0.94
C GLU A 240 -7.05 -27.73 1.21
N ASN A 241 -5.90 -28.00 0.60
CA ASN A 241 -5.15 -29.24 0.83
C ASN A 241 -4.62 -29.33 2.26
N TRP A 242 -4.08 -28.24 2.81
CA TRP A 242 -3.58 -28.20 4.19
C TRP A 242 -4.70 -28.35 5.23
N PHE A 243 -5.83 -27.66 5.05
CA PHE A 243 -6.99 -27.71 5.93
C PHE A 243 -7.77 -29.04 5.80
N GLY A 244 -7.63 -29.70 4.66
CA GLY A 244 -8.35 -30.91 4.31
C GLY A 244 -9.60 -30.60 3.49
N VAL A 245 -9.54 -30.93 2.20
CA VAL A 245 -10.58 -30.69 1.17
C VAL A 245 -12.01 -30.91 1.69
N ASN A 246 -12.28 -32.05 2.33
CA ASN A 246 -13.61 -32.39 2.82
C ASN A 246 -14.07 -31.51 3.99
N GLN A 247 -13.16 -31.16 4.90
CA GLN A 247 -13.45 -30.28 6.03
C GLN A 247 -13.68 -28.84 5.54
N PHE A 248 -12.87 -28.40 4.58
CA PHE A 248 -12.98 -27.09 3.98
C PHE A 248 -14.30 -26.92 3.21
N ARG A 249 -14.69 -27.89 2.37
CA ARG A 249 -15.99 -27.86 1.66
C ARG A 249 -17.18 -27.87 2.62
N LYS A 250 -17.08 -28.62 3.72
CA LYS A 250 -18.12 -28.61 4.76
C LYS A 250 -18.24 -27.22 5.40
N TYR A 251 -17.12 -26.62 5.76
CA TYR A 251 -17.05 -25.28 6.33
C TYR A 251 -17.62 -24.21 5.39
N VAL A 252 -17.24 -24.23 4.11
CA VAL A 252 -17.76 -23.30 3.08
C VAL A 252 -19.27 -23.46 2.90
N LYS A 253 -19.78 -24.71 2.88
CA LYS A 253 -21.21 -24.97 2.80
C LYS A 253 -21.97 -24.42 4.00
N GLU A 254 -21.47 -24.65 5.21
CA GLU A 254 -22.07 -24.14 6.45
C GLU A 254 -22.12 -22.61 6.47
N LEU A 255 -21.06 -21.94 6.00
CA LEU A 255 -21.01 -20.48 5.81
C LEU A 255 -22.04 -19.99 4.78
N SER A 256 -22.15 -20.65 3.63
CA SER A 256 -23.13 -20.31 2.59
C SER A 256 -24.57 -20.44 3.11
N ASP A 257 -24.86 -21.51 3.85
CA ASP A 257 -26.18 -21.75 4.43
C ASP A 257 -26.53 -20.68 5.49
N GLN A 258 -25.58 -20.31 6.34
CA GLN A 258 -25.75 -19.22 7.32
C GLN A 258 -26.03 -17.87 6.64
N ASN A 259 -25.29 -17.52 5.59
CA ASN A 259 -25.49 -16.28 4.84
C ASN A 259 -26.87 -16.22 4.18
N LYS A 260 -27.36 -17.35 3.65
CA LYS A 260 -28.70 -17.45 3.07
C LYS A 260 -29.79 -17.22 4.10
N ILE A 261 -29.65 -17.81 5.29
CA ILE A 261 -30.61 -17.63 6.40
C ILE A 261 -30.62 -16.16 6.87
N LEU A 262 -29.45 -15.54 7.04
CA LEU A 262 -29.32 -14.13 7.41
C LEU A 262 -29.95 -13.20 6.35
N GLY A 263 -29.71 -13.46 5.07
CA GLY A 263 -30.32 -12.69 3.97
C GLY A 263 -31.84 -12.81 3.94
N GLN A 264 -32.38 -14.00 4.16
CA GLN A 264 -33.84 -14.23 4.25
C GLN A 264 -34.44 -13.50 5.45
N ALA A 265 -33.82 -13.59 6.63
CA ALA A 265 -34.27 -12.89 7.83
C ALA A 265 -34.27 -11.36 7.63
N MET A 266 -33.25 -10.82 6.97
CA MET A 266 -33.19 -9.38 6.65
C MET A 266 -34.28 -8.94 5.66
N MET A 267 -34.56 -9.73 4.61
CA MET A 267 -35.65 -9.42 3.67
C MET A 267 -37.04 -9.51 4.33
N GLU A 268 -37.24 -10.48 5.23
CA GLU A 268 -38.50 -10.57 5.99
C GLU A 268 -38.67 -9.37 6.92
N ILE A 269 -37.61 -8.92 7.57
CA ILE A 269 -37.65 -7.70 8.40
C ILE A 269 -37.93 -6.48 7.52
N SER A 270 -37.27 -6.31 6.37
CA SER A 270 -37.50 -5.15 5.49
C SER A 270 -38.88 -5.13 4.84
N SER A 271 -39.49 -6.29 4.59
CA SER A 271 -40.85 -6.40 4.02
C SER A 271 -41.99 -6.09 4.99
N LYS A 272 -41.67 -5.93 6.29
CA LYS A 272 -42.62 -5.58 7.36
C LYS A 272 -42.63 -4.08 7.69
N TRP A 273 -41.83 -3.30 6.98
CA TRP A 273 -41.82 -1.84 6.98
C TRP A 273 -42.23 -1.32 5.60
#